data_AF-A0AAD6WVJ8-F1
#
_entry.id   AF-A0AAD6WVJ8-F1
#
_cell.length_a   1.000
_cell.length_b   1.000
_cell.length_c   1.000
_cell.angle_alpha   90.00
_cell.angle_beta   90.00
_cell.angle_gamma   90.00
#
_symmetry.space_group_name_H-M   'P 1'
#
loop_
_entity.id
_entity.type
_entity.pdbx_description
1 polymer ?
#
loop_
_entity_poly.entity_id
_entity_poly.type
_entity_poly.pdbx_seq_one_letter_code
_entity_poly.pdbx_strand_id
1 'polypeptide(L)'
;MATRDAPPNYDNELIDLIANLDLSTVNPAPPRTPPPVAPAAPSQRHTFPSVAPHRHPVLYEYHSPTRGGFTAEWSSAGFATQGVPNARVQAVRQPNAKKKKVSKSKKAAYVVFCGLQCGVFETWNETHALVNGVANSIFRGYPTLAEAQAAFAYATIRGWTRVAGRPVVSGIAQLPQPINIQNTRNALNSDAEFNGTWYVVYRGITPGVYRSHLESQLNTVGVRGALHESIVGLSAAIEKYRNATSRGESASAAPPQYHDVFS
;
A
#
# COMPACT_ATOMS: atom_id res chain seq x y z
N MET A 1 -47.15 -8.61 17.09
CA MET A 1 -46.61 -8.78 15.73
C MET A 1 -46.04 -7.44 15.30
N ALA A 2 -44.73 -7.24 15.47
CA ALA A 2 -44.05 -6.02 15.05
C ALA A 2 -43.42 -6.28 13.68
N THR A 3 -43.92 -5.60 12.66
CA THR A 3 -43.36 -5.56 11.30
C THR A 3 -41.95 -4.97 11.39
N ARG A 4 -40.93 -5.80 11.10
CA ARG A 4 -39.55 -5.34 10.93
C ARG A 4 -39.47 -4.64 9.58
N ASP A 5 -39.24 -3.33 9.60
CA ASP A 5 -38.97 -2.54 8.41
C ASP A 5 -37.75 -3.08 7.68
N ALA A 6 -37.91 -3.29 6.37
CA ALA A 6 -36.83 -3.72 5.50
C ALA A 6 -35.77 -2.62 5.41
N PRO A 7 -34.47 -2.97 5.40
CA PRO A 7 -33.40 -1.98 5.30
C PRO A 7 -33.47 -1.23 3.96
N PRO A 8 -33.13 0.08 3.94
CA PRO A 8 -33.12 0.87 2.72
C PRO A 8 -32.17 0.28 1.68
N ASN A 9 -32.66 0.11 0.46
CA ASN A 9 -31.92 -0.41 -0.68
C ASN A 9 -31.02 0.69 -1.25
N TYR A 10 -29.75 0.72 -0.84
CA TYR A 10 -28.75 1.72 -1.23
C TYR A 10 -28.00 1.38 -2.55
N ASP A 11 -28.33 0.28 -3.22
CA ASP A 11 -27.52 -0.23 -4.32
C ASP A 11 -27.76 0.50 -5.66
N ASN A 12 -28.85 1.25 -5.82
CA ASN A 12 -29.21 1.82 -7.14
C ASN A 12 -28.74 3.27 -7.37
N GLU A 13 -28.68 4.13 -6.36
CA GLU A 13 -28.30 5.55 -6.59
C GLU A 13 -26.80 5.74 -6.88
N LEU A 14 -25.95 4.82 -6.42
CA LEU A 14 -24.51 4.89 -6.63
C LEU A 14 -24.09 4.44 -8.04
N ILE A 15 -24.92 3.63 -8.70
CA ILE A 15 -24.70 3.18 -10.09
C ILE A 15 -25.03 4.31 -11.07
N ASP A 16 -26.11 5.07 -10.83
CA ASP A 16 -26.52 6.19 -11.69
C ASP A 16 -25.58 7.40 -11.62
N LEU A 17 -24.88 7.59 -10.51
CA LEU A 17 -23.87 8.66 -10.39
C LEU A 17 -22.58 8.33 -11.18
N ILE A 18 -22.28 7.05 -11.40
CA ILE A 18 -21.09 6.59 -12.15
C ILE A 18 -21.36 6.58 -13.66
N ALA A 19 -22.61 6.33 -14.07
CA ALA A 19 -23.00 6.28 -15.49
C ALA A 19 -22.92 7.64 -16.21
N ASN A 20 -22.88 8.76 -15.48
CA ASN A 20 -22.87 10.12 -16.05
C ASN A 20 -21.47 10.76 -16.14
N LEU A 21 -20.39 10.01 -15.87
CA LEU A 21 -19.03 10.45 -16.22
C LEU A 21 -18.79 10.24 -17.71
N ASP A 22 -19.29 11.19 -18.51
CA ASP A 22 -19.04 11.27 -19.94
C ASP A 22 -17.56 11.58 -20.22
N LEU A 23 -16.79 10.55 -20.59
CA LEU A 23 -15.38 10.65 -21.00
C LEU A 23 -15.18 11.10 -22.46
N SER A 24 -16.23 11.54 -23.17
CA SER A 24 -16.17 11.80 -24.61
C SER A 24 -15.91 13.27 -24.99
N THR A 25 -14.75 13.83 -24.63
CA THR A 25 -14.19 14.98 -25.37
C THR A 25 -12.67 14.93 -25.37
N VAL A 26 -12.11 14.03 -26.16
CA VAL A 26 -10.70 14.10 -26.57
C VAL A 26 -10.65 14.95 -27.84
N ASN A 27 -10.42 16.25 -27.66
CA ASN A 27 -10.07 17.14 -28.76
C ASN A 27 -8.72 16.69 -29.36
N PRO A 28 -8.59 16.45 -30.67
CA PRO A 28 -7.31 16.15 -31.29
C PRO A 28 -6.38 17.35 -31.14
N ALA A 29 -5.20 17.12 -30.55
CA ALA A 29 -4.18 18.14 -30.40
C ALA A 29 -3.67 18.59 -31.79
N PRO A 30 -3.43 19.90 -32.00
CA PRO A 30 -2.86 20.39 -33.25
C PRO A 30 -1.43 19.86 -33.46
N PRO A 31 -0.97 19.72 -34.72
CA PRO A 31 0.37 19.24 -35.04
C PRO A 31 1.42 20.18 -34.46
N ARG A 32 2.27 19.65 -33.57
CA ARG A 32 3.40 20.38 -32.99
C ARG A 32 4.58 20.33 -33.97
N THR A 33 5.03 21.50 -34.41
CA THR A 33 6.31 21.66 -35.09
C THR A 33 7.46 21.33 -34.12
N PRO A 34 8.48 20.57 -34.54
CA PRO A 34 9.62 20.27 -33.69
C PRO A 34 10.47 21.53 -33.48
N PRO A 35 10.93 21.83 -32.25
CA PRO A 35 11.84 22.92 -32.01
C PRO A 35 13.24 22.64 -32.60
N PRO A 36 14.00 23.68 -32.97
CA PRO A 36 15.36 23.53 -33.49
C PRO A 36 16.28 22.88 -32.45
N VAL A 37 17.11 21.95 -32.92
CA VAL A 37 18.10 21.20 -32.12
C VAL A 37 19.18 22.17 -31.63
N ALA A 38 19.19 22.44 -30.33
CA ALA A 38 20.27 23.19 -29.68
C ALA A 38 21.47 22.27 -29.39
N PRO A 39 22.71 22.78 -29.50
CA PRO A 39 23.92 22.00 -29.20
C PRO A 39 24.02 21.65 -27.71
N ALA A 40 24.49 20.44 -27.44
CA ALA A 40 24.59 19.84 -26.11
C ALA A 40 25.50 20.65 -25.17
N ALA A 41 24.93 21.10 -24.04
CA ALA A 41 25.68 21.69 -22.95
C ALA A 41 26.31 20.60 -22.05
N PRO A 42 27.48 20.84 -21.45
CA PRO A 42 28.16 19.88 -20.58
C PRO A 42 27.40 19.64 -19.28
N SER A 43 27.28 18.36 -18.91
CA SER A 43 26.58 17.85 -17.73
C SER A 43 27.02 18.51 -16.42
N GLN A 44 26.15 19.34 -15.85
CA GLN A 44 26.29 19.79 -14.46
C GLN A 44 25.77 18.70 -13.52
N ARG A 45 26.62 18.23 -12.61
CA ARG A 45 26.25 17.35 -11.49
C ARG A 45 25.39 18.17 -10.52
N HIS A 46 24.07 18.04 -10.61
CA HIS A 46 23.16 18.54 -9.60
C HIS A 46 23.25 17.67 -8.34
N THR A 47 23.93 18.15 -7.32
CA THR A 47 23.73 17.71 -5.94
C THR A 47 22.35 18.18 -5.49
N PHE A 48 21.38 17.27 -5.45
CA PHE A 48 20.04 17.55 -4.94
C PHE A 48 20.08 17.73 -3.41
N PRO A 49 19.27 18.66 -2.84
CA PRO A 49 19.11 18.76 -1.41
C PRO A 49 18.42 17.50 -0.88
N SER A 50 19.09 16.83 0.06
CA SER A 50 18.58 15.69 0.81
C SER A 50 17.28 16.09 1.52
N VAL A 51 16.14 15.63 1.00
CA VAL A 51 14.82 15.83 1.61
C VAL A 51 14.80 15.06 2.93
N ALA A 52 14.80 15.79 4.04
CA ALA A 52 14.89 15.22 5.37
C ALA A 52 13.70 14.27 5.65
N PRO A 53 13.94 13.00 6.03
CA PRO A 53 12.85 12.12 6.45
C PRO A 53 12.32 12.57 7.81
N HIS A 54 11.06 12.98 7.86
CA HIS A 54 10.32 13.23 9.10
C HIS A 54 9.98 11.90 9.81
N ARG A 55 10.97 11.35 10.51
CA ARG A 55 10.89 10.48 11.70
C ARG A 55 12.34 10.21 12.11
N HIS A 56 12.67 10.37 13.39
CA HIS A 56 14.03 10.13 13.88
C HIS A 56 14.58 8.80 13.32
N PRO A 57 15.81 8.78 12.78
CA PRO A 57 16.36 7.57 12.16
C PRO A 57 16.41 6.48 13.22
N VAL A 58 15.53 5.49 13.08
CA VAL A 58 15.59 4.27 13.88
C VAL A 58 16.78 3.50 13.35
N LEU A 59 17.80 3.33 14.17
CA LEU A 59 18.94 2.49 13.82
C LEU A 59 18.55 1.04 14.09
N TYR A 60 18.67 0.19 13.09
CA TYR A 60 18.44 -1.24 13.20
C TYR A 60 19.78 -1.93 13.36
N GLU A 61 19.96 -2.61 14.48
CA GLU A 61 21.06 -3.54 14.70
C GLU A 61 20.63 -4.91 14.20
N TYR A 62 21.45 -5.53 13.36
CA TYR A 62 21.21 -6.88 12.90
C TYR A 62 22.39 -7.77 13.28
N HIS A 63 22.07 -9.00 13.66
CA HIS A 63 23.03 -10.03 14.03
C HIS A 63 22.73 -11.28 13.21
N SER A 64 23.74 -11.81 12.54
CA SER A 64 23.74 -13.13 11.90
C SER A 64 25.06 -13.85 12.23
N PRO A 65 25.15 -15.18 12.07
CA PRO A 65 26.38 -15.93 12.40
C PRO A 65 27.63 -15.45 11.65
N THR A 66 27.45 -14.82 10.48
CA THR A 66 28.54 -14.39 9.61
C THR A 66 28.70 -12.86 9.53
N ARG A 67 27.71 -12.09 9.99
CA ARG A 67 27.72 -10.64 9.87
C ARG A 67 26.89 -9.97 10.96
N GLY A 68 27.41 -8.87 11.50
CA GLY A 68 26.65 -7.97 12.36
C GLY A 68 26.85 -6.53 11.93
N GLY A 69 25.93 -5.65 12.30
CA GLY A 69 26.10 -4.22 12.05
C GLY A 69 24.86 -3.40 12.38
N PHE A 70 24.95 -2.12 12.06
CA PHE A 70 23.88 -1.17 12.20
C PHE A 70 23.49 -0.61 10.83
N THR A 71 22.20 -0.41 10.59
CA THR A 71 21.69 0.25 9.39
C THR A 71 20.51 1.14 9.74
N ALA A 72 20.36 2.27 9.07
CA ALA A 72 19.17 3.11 9.20
C ALA A 72 17.97 2.57 8.41
N GLU A 73 18.21 1.59 7.52
CA GLU A 73 17.18 1.04 6.64
C GLU A 73 16.66 -0.31 7.14
N TRP A 74 15.36 -0.38 7.42
CA TRP A 74 14.68 -1.62 7.81
C TRP A 74 14.82 -2.72 6.74
N SER A 75 14.69 -2.37 5.46
CA SER A 75 14.82 -3.33 4.35
C SER A 75 16.18 -3.98 4.30
N SER A 76 17.25 -3.19 4.44
CA SER A 76 18.63 -3.69 4.52
C SER A 76 18.84 -4.65 5.70
N ALA A 77 18.30 -4.32 6.88
CA ALA A 77 18.40 -5.19 8.06
C ALA A 77 17.61 -6.50 7.89
N GLY A 78 16.41 -6.42 7.31
CA GLY A 78 15.57 -7.58 7.00
C GLY A 78 16.28 -8.52 6.02
N PHE A 79 16.84 -7.99 4.94
CA PHE A 79 17.61 -8.77 3.97
C PHE A 79 18.79 -9.49 4.60
N ALA A 80 19.56 -8.81 5.47
CA ALA A 80 20.74 -9.38 6.11
C ALA A 80 20.43 -10.55 7.07
N THR A 81 19.17 -10.72 7.48
CA THR A 81 18.77 -11.72 8.49
C THR A 81 17.79 -12.77 7.96
N GLN A 82 17.12 -12.49 6.84
CA GLN A 82 16.09 -13.37 6.32
C GLN A 82 16.68 -14.69 5.81
N GLY A 83 16.16 -15.81 6.31
CA GLY A 83 16.59 -17.16 5.91
C GLY A 83 17.89 -17.63 6.57
N VAL A 84 18.51 -16.81 7.42
CA VAL A 84 19.71 -17.19 8.16
C VAL A 84 19.31 -17.71 9.55
N PRO A 85 19.63 -18.98 9.90
CA PRO A 85 19.34 -19.51 11.22
C PRO A 85 19.97 -18.66 12.33
N ASN A 86 19.21 -18.41 13.39
CA ASN A 86 19.62 -17.60 14.55
C ASN A 86 19.92 -16.12 14.26
N ALA A 87 19.61 -15.62 13.06
CA ALA A 87 19.73 -14.19 12.79
C ALA A 87 18.57 -13.40 13.42
N ARG A 88 18.87 -12.20 13.91
CA ARG A 88 17.88 -11.29 14.53
C ARG A 88 18.11 -9.84 14.14
N VAL A 89 17.03 -9.08 14.04
CA VAL A 89 17.06 -7.61 13.88
C VAL A 89 16.42 -6.97 15.09
N GLN A 90 17.11 -6.01 15.69
CA GLN A 90 16.61 -5.22 16.81
C GLN A 90 16.65 -3.74 16.46
N ALA A 91 15.53 -3.05 16.67
CA ALA A 91 15.49 -1.59 16.58
C ALA A 91 16.20 -0.98 17.81
N VAL A 92 17.36 -0.37 17.61
CA VAL A 92 18.13 0.31 18.64
C VAL A 92 17.61 1.73 18.79
N ARG A 93 17.02 2.02 19.94
CA ARG A 93 16.62 3.38 20.29
C ARG A 93 17.86 4.15 20.69
N GLN A 94 18.14 5.27 20.03
CA GLN A 94 19.16 6.19 20.50
C GLN A 94 18.82 6.64 21.94
N PRO A 95 19.76 6.52 22.90
CA PRO A 95 19.45 6.66 24.33
C PRO A 95 18.97 8.06 24.76
N ASN A 96 19.12 9.10 23.92
CA ASN A 96 18.85 10.49 24.31
C ASN A 96 17.70 11.20 23.57
N ALA A 97 16.93 10.51 22.71
CA ALA A 97 15.80 11.15 22.05
C ALA A 97 14.56 11.15 22.97
N LYS A 98 14.33 12.25 23.70
CA LYS A 98 13.05 12.50 24.40
C LYS A 98 11.91 12.46 23.37
N LYS A 99 11.21 11.33 23.28
CA LYS A 99 10.11 11.16 22.30
C LYS A 99 8.98 12.11 22.67
N LYS A 100 8.72 13.11 21.83
CA LYS A 100 7.41 13.78 21.82
C LYS A 100 6.37 12.68 21.60
N LYS A 101 5.45 12.50 22.56
CA LYS A 101 4.30 11.61 22.40
C LYS A 101 3.47 12.21 21.27
N VAL A 102 3.66 11.72 20.05
CA VAL A 102 2.73 12.00 18.95
C VAL A 102 1.43 11.34 19.37
N SER A 103 0.42 12.14 19.69
CA SER A 103 -0.91 11.63 19.93
C SER A 103 -1.34 10.91 18.66
N LYS A 104 -1.72 9.64 18.77
CA LYS A 104 -2.32 8.93 17.64
C LYS A 104 -3.58 9.72 17.27
N SER A 105 -3.66 10.20 16.03
CA SER A 105 -4.89 10.83 15.56
C SER A 105 -6.04 9.83 15.74
N LYS A 106 -7.11 10.28 16.41
CA LYS A 106 -8.32 9.48 16.58
C LYS A 106 -8.83 9.15 15.17
N LYS A 107 -9.20 7.88 14.97
CA LYS A 107 -9.84 7.43 13.73
C LYS A 107 -11.34 7.60 13.90
N ALA A 108 -12.00 8.19 12.90
CA ALA A 108 -13.45 8.38 12.91
C ALA A 108 -14.18 7.15 12.37
N ALA A 109 -13.56 6.41 11.45
CA ALA A 109 -14.14 5.23 10.84
C ALA A 109 -13.06 4.20 10.49
N TYR A 110 -13.49 2.96 10.30
CA TYR A 110 -12.67 1.81 9.95
C TYR A 110 -13.31 1.10 8.77
N VAL A 111 -12.48 0.63 7.85
CA VAL A 111 -12.91 -0.15 6.69
C VAL A 111 -12.36 -1.55 6.82
N VAL A 112 -13.23 -2.55 6.70
CA VAL A 112 -12.84 -3.96 6.56
C VAL A 112 -12.98 -4.34 5.10
N PHE A 113 -11.84 -4.54 4.43
CA PHE A 113 -11.77 -5.00 3.05
C PHE A 113 -11.83 -6.53 2.97
N CYS A 114 -11.18 -7.20 3.92
CA CYS A 114 -11.25 -8.66 4.07
C CYS A 114 -11.48 -9.03 5.54
N GLY A 115 -12.53 -9.80 5.84
CA GLY A 115 -12.91 -10.17 7.21
C GLY A 115 -14.16 -11.05 7.25
N LEU A 116 -14.70 -11.34 8.45
CA LEU A 116 -15.99 -12.04 8.60
C LEU A 116 -17.13 -11.30 7.90
N GLN A 117 -17.07 -9.98 7.87
CA GLN A 117 -17.95 -9.11 7.10
C GLN A 117 -17.14 -7.92 6.59
N CYS A 118 -17.37 -7.53 5.35
CA CYS A 118 -16.76 -6.35 4.74
C CYS A 118 -17.69 -5.15 4.88
N GLY A 119 -17.13 -3.96 5.05
CA GLY A 119 -17.91 -2.75 5.20
C GLY A 119 -17.13 -1.61 5.86
N VAL A 120 -17.86 -0.54 6.16
CA VAL A 120 -17.38 0.63 6.91
C VAL A 120 -18.05 0.63 8.28
N PHE A 121 -17.24 0.80 9.33
CA PHE A 121 -17.67 0.75 10.73
C PHE A 121 -17.14 1.97 11.48
N GLU A 122 -17.92 2.55 12.37
CA GLU A 122 -17.52 3.75 13.11
C GLU A 122 -16.66 3.41 14.34
N THR A 123 -16.83 2.21 14.90
CA THR A 123 -16.14 1.81 16.12
C THR A 123 -15.09 0.72 15.89
N TRP A 124 -14.01 0.79 16.68
CA TRP A 124 -12.98 -0.25 16.65
C TRP A 124 -13.50 -1.58 17.19
N ASN A 125 -14.42 -1.58 18.16
CA ASN A 125 -14.93 -2.80 18.77
C ASN A 125 -15.68 -3.68 17.75
N GLU A 126 -16.52 -3.06 16.92
CA GLU A 126 -17.20 -3.76 15.81
C GLU A 126 -16.18 -4.29 14.79
N THR A 127 -15.28 -3.43 14.33
CA THR A 127 -14.22 -3.81 13.37
C THR A 127 -13.41 -4.99 13.90
N HIS A 128 -13.01 -4.93 15.17
CA HIS A 128 -12.19 -5.95 15.82
C HIS A 128 -12.90 -7.30 15.85
N ALA A 129 -14.20 -7.33 16.17
CA ALA A 129 -14.98 -8.57 16.15
C ALA A 129 -15.00 -9.24 14.77
N LEU A 130 -14.91 -8.46 13.68
CA LEU A 130 -14.95 -8.95 12.31
C LEU A 130 -13.60 -9.42 11.76
N VAL A 131 -12.48 -8.98 12.35
CA VAL A 131 -11.12 -9.31 11.86
C VAL A 131 -10.36 -10.21 12.82
N ASN A 132 -10.72 -10.22 14.11
CA ASN A 132 -10.03 -11.02 15.11
C ASN A 132 -10.20 -12.51 14.82
N GLY A 133 -9.09 -13.25 14.76
CA GLY A 133 -9.07 -14.67 14.42
C GLY A 133 -9.25 -14.97 12.92
N VAL A 134 -9.47 -13.97 12.06
CA VAL A 134 -9.57 -14.17 10.62
C VAL A 134 -8.19 -14.09 9.98
N ALA A 135 -7.70 -15.21 9.47
CA ALA A 135 -6.45 -15.25 8.74
C ALA A 135 -6.52 -14.32 7.51
N ASN A 136 -5.47 -13.53 7.31
CA ASN A 136 -5.33 -12.61 6.16
C ASN A 136 -6.44 -11.54 6.07
N SER A 137 -7.06 -11.17 7.21
CA SER A 137 -7.96 -10.02 7.25
C SER A 137 -7.21 -8.73 6.87
N ILE A 138 -7.87 -7.86 6.10
CA ILE A 138 -7.33 -6.55 5.69
C ILE A 138 -8.31 -5.47 6.14
N PHE A 139 -7.84 -4.55 6.98
CA PHE A 139 -8.64 -3.43 7.45
C PHE A 139 -7.79 -2.17 7.58
N ARG A 140 -8.43 -0.99 7.60
CA ARG A 140 -7.73 0.29 7.80
C ARG A 140 -8.64 1.33 8.47
N GLY A 141 -8.07 2.09 9.41
CA GLY A 141 -8.74 3.23 10.04
C GLY A 141 -8.47 4.56 9.32
N TYR A 142 -9.52 5.35 9.12
CA TYR A 142 -9.54 6.63 8.42
C TYR A 142 -9.88 7.80 9.37
N PRO A 143 -9.39 9.02 9.10
CA PRO A 143 -9.69 10.20 9.91
C PRO A 143 -11.13 10.70 9.73
N THR A 144 -11.78 10.40 8.60
CA THR A 144 -13.17 10.81 8.31
C THR A 144 -13.99 9.62 7.79
N LEU A 145 -15.31 9.66 7.97
CA LEU A 145 -16.24 8.64 7.46
C LEU A 145 -16.29 8.65 5.93
N ALA A 146 -16.28 9.83 5.31
CA ALA A 146 -16.31 9.98 3.86
C ALA A 146 -15.09 9.33 3.18
N GLU A 147 -13.88 9.51 3.73
CA GLU A 147 -12.68 8.83 3.21
C GLU A 147 -12.78 7.30 3.35
N ALA A 148 -13.38 6.81 4.44
CA ALA A 148 -13.60 5.38 4.65
C ALA A 148 -14.58 4.80 3.62
N GLN A 149 -15.68 5.50 3.35
CA GLN A 149 -16.67 5.13 2.33
C GLN A 149 -16.08 5.13 0.93
N ALA A 150 -15.35 6.18 0.55
CA ALA A 150 -14.67 6.25 -0.74
C ALA A 150 -13.68 5.10 -0.94
N ALA A 151 -12.88 4.79 0.10
CA ALA A 151 -11.95 3.67 0.05
C ALA A 151 -12.65 2.32 -0.09
N PHE A 152 -13.78 2.11 0.61
CA PHE A 152 -14.57 0.89 0.48
C PHE A 152 -15.20 0.75 -0.91
N ALA A 153 -15.82 1.80 -1.43
CA ALA A 153 -16.37 1.83 -2.79
C ALA A 153 -15.30 1.53 -3.85
N TYR A 154 -14.13 2.17 -3.74
CA TYR A 154 -12.97 1.93 -4.61
C TYR A 154 -12.54 0.44 -4.65
N ALA A 155 -12.57 -0.23 -3.49
CA ALA A 155 -12.26 -1.65 -3.36
C ALA A 155 -13.38 -2.54 -3.94
N THR A 156 -14.63 -2.22 -3.66
CA THR A 156 -15.80 -2.97 -4.14
C THR A 156 -15.90 -2.97 -5.66
N ILE A 157 -15.73 -1.80 -6.30
CA ILE A 157 -15.76 -1.66 -7.77
C ILE A 157 -14.70 -2.54 -8.46
N ARG A 158 -13.57 -2.79 -7.79
CA ARG A 158 -12.47 -3.61 -8.32
C ARG A 158 -12.56 -5.08 -7.92
N GLY A 159 -13.58 -5.47 -7.16
CA GLY A 159 -13.70 -6.84 -6.63
C GLY A 159 -12.62 -7.19 -5.60
N TRP A 160 -12.08 -6.20 -4.89
CA TRP A 160 -11.00 -6.38 -3.91
C TRP A 160 -11.51 -6.62 -2.48
N THR A 161 -12.82 -6.63 -2.27
CA THR A 161 -13.44 -6.95 -0.98
C THR A 161 -13.73 -8.44 -0.87
N ARG A 162 -13.52 -9.03 0.31
CA ARG A 162 -13.63 -10.50 0.51
C ARG A 162 -14.19 -10.88 1.88
N VAL A 163 -15.30 -11.61 1.87
CA VAL A 163 -15.88 -12.21 3.08
C VAL A 163 -15.19 -13.54 3.38
N ALA A 164 -14.77 -13.76 4.62
CA ALA A 164 -14.14 -14.98 5.08
C ALA A 164 -15.04 -16.21 4.86
N GLY A 165 -14.43 -17.35 4.57
CA GLY A 165 -15.14 -18.60 4.29
C GLY A 165 -15.78 -18.68 2.90
N ARG A 166 -15.75 -17.61 2.09
CA ARG A 166 -16.08 -17.72 0.67
C ARG A 166 -14.83 -18.15 -0.12
N PRO A 167 -14.93 -19.17 -0.99
CA PRO A 167 -13.84 -19.54 -1.87
C PRO A 167 -13.43 -18.31 -2.68
N VAL A 168 -12.12 -18.09 -2.75
CA VAL A 168 -11.56 -16.99 -3.53
C VAL A 168 -11.98 -17.25 -4.96
N VAL A 169 -12.75 -16.34 -5.57
CA VAL A 169 -12.92 -16.38 -7.02
C VAL A 169 -11.52 -16.25 -7.59
N SER A 170 -11.02 -17.39 -8.07
CA SER A 170 -9.61 -17.68 -8.20
C SER A 170 -9.09 -16.89 -9.38
N GLY A 171 -8.44 -15.76 -9.11
CA GLY A 171 -7.89 -14.93 -10.16
C GLY A 171 -6.80 -14.01 -9.62
N ILE A 172 -5.56 -14.50 -9.62
CA ILE A 172 -4.36 -13.64 -9.54
C ILE A 172 -4.46 -12.50 -10.56
N ALA A 173 -5.18 -12.70 -11.66
CA ALA A 173 -5.48 -11.72 -12.71
C ALA A 173 -6.13 -10.41 -12.21
N GLN A 174 -6.80 -10.38 -11.06
CA GLN A 174 -7.43 -9.17 -10.52
C GLN A 174 -6.60 -8.48 -9.44
N LEU A 175 -5.40 -8.99 -9.11
CA LEU A 175 -4.55 -8.30 -8.15
C LEU A 175 -4.12 -6.93 -8.68
N PRO A 176 -4.08 -5.91 -7.81
CA PRO A 176 -3.53 -4.63 -8.18
C PRO A 176 -2.12 -4.78 -8.72
N GLN A 177 -1.91 -4.22 -9.91
CA GLN A 177 -0.60 -4.12 -10.53
C GLN A 177 0.14 -2.91 -9.94
N PRO A 178 1.45 -3.04 -9.72
CA PRO A 178 2.25 -1.88 -9.31
C PRO A 178 2.23 -0.84 -10.43
N ILE A 179 2.42 0.42 -10.07
CA ILE A 179 2.51 1.48 -11.06
C ILE A 179 3.65 1.20 -12.04
N ASN A 180 3.42 1.55 -13.31
CA ASN A 180 4.49 1.49 -14.30
C ASN A 180 5.48 2.64 -14.01
N ILE A 181 6.62 2.29 -13.41
CA ILE A 181 7.68 3.22 -13.02
C ILE A 181 8.30 3.93 -14.23
N GLN A 182 8.13 3.41 -15.46
CA GLN A 182 8.58 4.08 -16.68
C GLN A 182 7.58 5.15 -17.17
N ASN A 183 6.31 5.05 -16.76
CA ASN A 183 5.24 5.97 -17.18
C ASN A 183 4.62 6.72 -15.99
N THR A 184 5.48 7.39 -15.20
CA THR A 184 5.08 8.10 -13.97
C THR A 184 4.23 9.34 -14.20
N ARG A 185 4.28 9.91 -15.40
CA ARG A 185 3.55 11.15 -15.73
C ARG A 185 2.03 10.99 -15.59
N ASN A 186 1.52 9.81 -15.94
CA ASN A 186 0.10 9.49 -15.78
C ASN A 186 -0.28 9.15 -14.33
N ALA A 187 0.70 8.80 -13.49
CA ALA A 187 0.44 8.43 -12.10
C ALA A 187 0.23 9.65 -11.18
N LEU A 188 0.90 10.76 -11.47
CA LEU A 188 0.85 12.00 -10.66
C LEU A 188 -0.44 12.80 -10.85
N ASN A 189 -1.11 12.68 -12.00
CA ASN A 189 -2.28 13.52 -12.31
C ASN A 189 -3.56 13.10 -11.56
N SER A 190 -3.55 11.95 -10.87
CA SER A 190 -4.68 11.46 -10.06
C SER A 190 -4.53 11.75 -8.55
N ASP A 191 -3.53 12.53 -8.14
CA ASP A 191 -3.10 12.65 -6.74
C ASP A 191 -3.97 13.56 -5.84
N ALA A 192 -5.10 14.09 -6.34
CA ALA A 192 -5.93 15.02 -5.56
C ALA A 192 -6.55 14.40 -4.29
N GLU A 193 -6.69 13.07 -4.21
CA GLU A 193 -7.34 12.39 -3.06
C GLU A 193 -6.37 11.66 -2.12
N PHE A 194 -5.11 11.50 -2.49
CA PHE A 194 -4.16 10.72 -1.71
C PHE A 194 -3.25 11.63 -0.90
N ASN A 195 -3.02 11.27 0.36
CA ASN A 195 -2.18 12.00 1.32
C ASN A 195 -0.67 12.03 0.98
N GLY A 196 -0.31 11.84 -0.29
CA GLY A 196 1.06 11.77 -0.78
C GLY A 196 1.84 10.55 -0.29
N THR A 197 1.20 9.58 0.38
CA THR A 197 1.87 8.37 0.87
C THR A 197 1.73 7.22 -0.13
N TRP A 198 2.86 6.71 -0.59
CA TRP A 198 3.00 5.58 -1.49
C TRP A 198 3.46 4.34 -0.73
N TYR A 199 3.13 3.15 -1.24
CA TYR A 199 3.48 1.89 -0.59
C TYR A 199 4.40 1.09 -1.50
N VAL A 200 5.59 0.76 -1.01
CA VAL A 200 6.57 -0.04 -1.74
C VAL A 200 6.52 -1.45 -1.21
N VAL A 201 6.24 -2.41 -2.10
CA VAL A 201 6.32 -3.84 -1.82
C VAL A 201 7.62 -4.35 -2.43
N TYR A 202 8.57 -4.71 -1.58
CA TYR A 202 9.84 -5.30 -1.99
C TYR A 202 9.68 -6.80 -2.22
N ARG A 203 8.95 -7.46 -1.32
CA ARG A 203 8.66 -8.90 -1.40
C ARG A 203 7.18 -9.15 -1.20
N GLY A 204 6.57 -9.82 -2.16
CA GLY A 204 5.13 -10.04 -2.25
C GLY A 204 4.78 -10.85 -3.50
N ILE A 205 3.49 -10.98 -3.80
CA ILE A 205 3.00 -11.63 -5.02
C ILE A 205 3.52 -10.85 -6.23
N THR A 206 3.21 -9.56 -6.27
CA THR A 206 3.73 -8.62 -7.28
C THR A 206 4.52 -7.53 -6.55
N PRO A 207 5.87 -7.53 -6.57
CA PRO A 207 6.64 -6.42 -6.04
C PRO A 207 6.51 -5.15 -6.87
N GLY A 208 6.59 -3.98 -6.22
CA GLY A 208 6.53 -2.69 -6.90
C GLY A 208 6.03 -1.56 -6.00
N VAL A 209 5.62 -0.45 -6.64
CA VAL A 209 5.12 0.75 -5.95
C VAL A 209 3.62 0.88 -6.17
N TYR A 210 2.89 1.14 -5.10
CA TYR A 210 1.43 1.12 -5.02
C TYR A 210 0.88 2.42 -4.48
N ARG A 211 -0.33 2.77 -4.93
CA ARG A 211 -0.99 4.03 -4.56
C ARG A 211 -1.65 3.94 -3.20
N SER A 212 -2.18 2.76 -2.86
CA SER A 212 -2.95 2.59 -1.65
C SER A 212 -2.42 1.46 -0.75
N HIS A 213 -2.75 1.56 0.53
CA HIS A 213 -2.44 0.53 1.50
C HIS A 213 -3.07 -0.80 1.12
N LEU A 214 -4.34 -0.77 0.70
CA LEU A 214 -5.07 -1.97 0.27
C LEU A 214 -4.33 -2.69 -0.86
N GLU A 215 -3.89 -1.96 -1.88
CA GLU A 215 -3.15 -2.55 -3.01
C GLU A 215 -1.86 -3.25 -2.55
N SER A 216 -1.12 -2.61 -1.64
CA SER A 216 0.08 -3.21 -1.07
C SER A 216 -0.23 -4.44 -0.21
N GLN A 217 -1.30 -4.40 0.59
CA GLN A 217 -1.71 -5.52 1.46
C GLN A 217 -2.18 -6.71 0.65
N LEU A 218 -2.96 -6.51 -0.42
CA LEU A 218 -3.38 -7.58 -1.33
C LEU A 218 -2.19 -8.31 -1.96
N ASN A 219 -1.05 -7.61 -2.14
CA ASN A 219 0.17 -8.19 -2.67
C ASN A 219 1.11 -8.77 -1.60
N THR A 220 0.85 -8.58 -0.30
CA THR A 220 1.74 -9.06 0.77
C THR A 220 1.08 -10.02 1.75
N VAL A 221 -0.25 -9.98 1.87
CA VAL A 221 -0.99 -10.79 2.83
C VAL A 221 -0.83 -12.28 2.51
N GLY A 222 -0.60 -13.10 3.55
CA GLY A 222 -0.36 -14.53 3.41
C GLY A 222 0.99 -14.92 2.79
N VAL A 223 1.80 -13.96 2.30
CA VAL A 223 3.12 -14.25 1.72
C VAL A 223 4.18 -14.33 2.83
N ARG A 224 4.83 -15.49 2.95
CA ARG A 224 5.89 -15.70 3.94
C ARG A 224 7.08 -14.77 3.67
N GLY A 225 7.41 -13.96 4.66
CA GLY A 225 8.53 -13.03 4.57
C GLY A 225 8.26 -11.84 3.65
N ALA A 226 6.99 -11.51 3.39
CA ALA A 226 6.62 -10.29 2.69
C ALA A 226 7.25 -9.06 3.35
N LEU A 227 7.67 -8.12 2.52
CA LEU A 227 8.36 -6.90 2.96
C LEU A 227 7.78 -5.71 2.21
N HIS A 228 7.25 -4.76 2.95
CA HIS A 228 6.74 -3.51 2.40
C HIS A 228 6.99 -2.33 3.33
N GLU A 229 6.94 -1.12 2.77
CA GLU A 229 7.11 0.14 3.50
C GLU A 229 6.22 1.23 2.90
N SER A 230 5.80 2.20 3.71
CA SER A 230 5.11 3.41 3.25
C SER A 230 6.07 4.59 3.18
N ILE A 231 6.09 5.32 2.08
CA ILE A 231 7.00 6.44 1.82
C ILE A 231 6.19 7.65 1.38
N VAL A 232 6.54 8.83 1.87
CA VAL A 232 5.93 10.09 1.42
C VAL A 232 6.62 10.52 0.12
N GLY A 233 5.81 10.78 -0.91
CA GLY A 233 6.26 11.19 -2.23
C GLY A 233 6.56 10.03 -3.18
N LEU A 234 6.02 10.13 -4.41
CA LEU A 234 6.18 9.11 -5.43
C LEU A 234 7.66 8.90 -5.82
N SER A 235 8.39 10.00 -6.03
CA SER A 235 9.79 9.94 -6.46
C SER A 235 10.65 9.16 -5.47
N ALA A 236 10.51 9.45 -4.16
CA ALA A 236 11.22 8.76 -3.10
C ALA A 236 10.84 7.27 -3.02
N ALA A 237 9.56 6.94 -3.24
CA ALA A 237 9.10 5.55 -3.27
C ALA A 237 9.71 4.77 -4.45
N ILE A 238 9.75 5.38 -5.64
CA ILE A 238 10.37 4.80 -6.84
C ILE A 238 11.86 4.59 -6.65
N GLU A 239 12.58 5.62 -6.19
CA GLU A 239 14.01 5.56 -5.96
C GLU A 239 14.35 4.44 -4.98
N LYS A 240 13.60 4.37 -3.86
CA LYS A 240 13.81 3.33 -2.86
C LYS A 240 13.50 1.93 -3.37
N TYR A 241 12.47 1.76 -4.21
CA TYR A 241 12.21 0.48 -4.86
C TYR A 241 13.35 0.09 -5.83
N ARG A 242 13.82 1.01 -6.67
CA ARG A 242 14.94 0.77 -7.60
C ARG A 242 16.22 0.37 -6.87
N ASN A 243 16.53 1.04 -5.76
CA ASN A 243 17.69 0.72 -4.93
C ASN A 243 17.58 -0.68 -4.31
N ALA A 244 16.39 -1.08 -3.85
CA ALA A 244 16.18 -2.44 -3.35
C ALA A 244 16.31 -3.49 -4.47
N THR A 245 15.77 -3.22 -5.65
CA THR A 245 15.90 -4.11 -6.82
C THR A 245 17.35 -4.27 -7.26
N SER A 246 18.15 -3.20 -7.30
CA SER A 246 19.57 -3.30 -7.66
C SER A 246 20.40 -4.09 -6.64
N ARG A 247 19.96 -4.15 -5.38
CA ARG A 247 20.56 -4.98 -4.32
C ARG A 247 20.06 -6.43 -4.32
N GLY A 248 19.11 -6.80 -5.18
CA GLY A 248 18.49 -8.14 -5.19
C GLY A 248 17.52 -8.37 -4.03
N GLU A 249 17.05 -7.31 -3.37
CA GLU A 249 16.11 -7.39 -2.25
C GLU A 249 14.65 -7.54 -2.71
N SER A 250 14.35 -7.23 -3.97
CA SER A 250 13.01 -7.39 -4.53
C SER A 250 12.80 -8.79 -5.09
N ALA A 251 11.81 -9.52 -4.59
CA ALA A 251 11.51 -10.89 -5.04
C ALA A 251 10.01 -11.12 -5.13
N SER A 252 9.54 -11.64 -6.27
CA SER A 252 8.18 -12.16 -6.40
C SER A 252 8.09 -13.51 -5.68
N ALA A 253 7.04 -13.67 -4.90
CA ALA A 253 6.71 -14.92 -4.24
C ALA A 253 5.51 -15.56 -4.93
N ALA A 254 5.50 -16.89 -4.95
CA ALA A 254 4.29 -17.61 -5.34
C ALA A 254 3.13 -17.16 -4.43
N PRO A 255 1.92 -16.98 -4.99
CA PRO A 255 0.75 -16.70 -4.18
C PRO A 255 0.57 -17.83 -3.15
N PRO A 256 0.12 -17.49 -1.92
CA PRO A 256 -0.15 -18.50 -0.92
C PRO A 256 -1.13 -19.54 -1.48
N GLN A 257 -0.72 -20.81 -1.44
CA GLN A 257 -1.64 -21.91 -1.73
C GLN A 257 -2.61 -22.01 -0.55
N TYR A 258 -3.81 -21.49 -0.75
CA TYR A 258 -4.89 -21.67 0.20
C TYR A 258 -5.38 -23.11 0.05
N HIS A 259 -4.92 -24.01 0.90
CA HIS A 259 -5.63 -25.25 1.14
C HIS A 259 -6.96 -24.86 1.79
N ASP A 260 -8.09 -25.24 1.22
CA ASP A 260 -9.40 -25.01 1.83
C ASP A 260 -9.42 -25.69 3.21
N VAL A 261 -9.23 -24.90 4.29
CA VAL A 261 -9.17 -25.41 5.67
C VAL A 261 -10.57 -25.59 6.28
N PHE A 262 -11.63 -25.48 5.46
CA PHE A 262 -13.01 -25.69 5.89
C PHE A 262 -13.63 -26.78 5.03
N SER A 263 -13.28 -28.03 5.34
CA SER A 263 -14.05 -29.24 5.00
C SER A 263 -14.67 -29.82 6.26
#